data_AF-C8PLL5-F1
#
_entry.id   AF-C8PLL5-F1
#
_cell.length_a   1.000
_cell.length_b   1.000
_cell.length_c   1.000
_cell.angle_alpha   90.00
_cell.angle_beta   90.00
_cell.angle_gamma   90.00
#
_symmetry.space_group_name_H-M   'P 1'
#
loop_
_entity.id
_entity.type
_entity.pdbx_description
1 polymer ?
#
loop_
_entity_poly.entity_id
_entity_poly.type
_entity_poly.pdbx_seq_one_letter_code
_entity_poly.pdbx_strand_id
1 'polypeptide(L)'
;MTRTVYYEARHKAIAEGGVEGIATVLRGDDEVEKASLLFCLDYYLDPYYGCTLAHESEIFALLQELLLTERSQAIRDDILQLLGDYCGDFSVLRSRICKASGELLPGIKRLIER
;
A
#
# COMPACT_ATOMS: atom_id res chain seq x y z
N MET A 1 -0.90 8.44 -19.11
CA MET A 1 0.58 8.35 -19.13
C MET A 1 0.98 7.53 -17.93
N THR A 2 1.71 6.44 -18.12
CA THR A 2 2.21 5.63 -16.99
C THR A 2 3.29 6.44 -16.27
N ARG A 3 3.11 6.67 -14.98
CA ARG A 3 4.10 7.35 -14.13
C ARG A 3 5.33 6.44 -14.01
N THR A 4 6.50 6.94 -14.35
CA THR A 4 7.75 6.19 -14.13
C THR A 4 8.16 6.33 -12.67
N VAL A 5 8.28 5.20 -11.96
CA VAL A 5 8.67 5.11 -10.56
C VAL A 5 9.90 4.21 -10.44
N TYR A 6 10.84 4.58 -9.58
CA TYR A 6 12.04 3.81 -9.30
C TYR A 6 12.21 3.69 -7.80
N TYR A 7 12.73 2.57 -7.33
CA TYR A 7 13.20 2.43 -5.96
C TYR A 7 14.70 2.10 -5.93
N GLU A 8 15.35 2.60 -4.90
CA GLU A 8 16.76 2.38 -4.58
C GLU A 8 16.94 1.48 -3.35
N ALA A 9 18.20 1.12 -3.05
CA ALA A 9 18.57 0.32 -1.88
C ALA A 9 18.04 0.86 -0.55
N ARG A 10 17.88 2.19 -0.42
CA ARG A 10 17.29 2.80 0.79
C ARG A 10 15.84 2.40 1.02
N HIS A 11 15.04 2.23 -0.04
CA HIS A 11 13.65 1.78 0.10
C HIS A 11 13.58 0.30 0.48
N LYS A 12 14.51 -0.52 -0.03
CA LYS A 12 14.67 -1.91 0.42
C LYS A 12 15.00 -1.98 1.91
N ALA A 13 15.96 -1.18 2.35
CA ALA A 13 16.32 -1.11 3.77
C ALA A 13 15.14 -0.66 4.65
N ILE A 14 14.28 0.23 4.16
CA ILE A 14 13.06 0.65 4.86
C ILE A 14 12.05 -0.50 4.92
N ALA A 15 11.81 -1.21 3.80
CA ALA A 15 10.89 -2.34 3.75
C ALA A 15 11.35 -3.48 4.67
N GLU A 16 12.63 -3.82 4.63
CA GLU A 16 13.27 -4.86 5.46
C GLU A 16 13.36 -4.45 6.94
N GLY A 17 13.42 -3.14 7.22
CA GLY A 17 13.40 -2.58 8.58
C GLY A 17 12.03 -2.66 9.27
N GLY A 18 10.97 -3.03 8.54
CA GLY A 18 9.65 -3.31 9.08
C GLY A 18 8.67 -2.15 9.09
N VAL A 19 7.54 -2.37 9.75
CA VAL A 19 6.31 -1.55 9.64
C VAL A 19 6.53 -0.09 10.06
N GLU A 20 7.35 0.18 11.08
CA GLU A 20 7.56 1.56 11.57
C GLU A 20 8.22 2.46 10.53
N GLY A 21 9.26 1.96 9.84
CA GLY A 21 9.93 2.68 8.77
C GLY A 21 9.00 2.93 7.59
N ILE A 22 8.26 1.89 7.20
CA ILE A 22 7.26 1.98 6.13
C ILE A 22 6.19 3.03 6.47
N ALA A 23 5.64 2.97 7.68
CA ALA A 23 4.61 3.90 8.14
C ALA A 23 5.11 5.35 8.18
N THR A 24 6.37 5.57 8.56
CA THR A 24 6.98 6.90 8.58
C THR A 24 7.01 7.52 7.19
N VAL A 25 7.44 6.76 6.17
CA VAL A 25 7.46 7.23 4.79
C VAL A 25 6.05 7.45 4.25
N LEU A 26 5.16 6.45 4.40
CA LEU A 26 3.84 6.52 3.78
C LEU A 26 2.91 7.56 4.42
N ARG A 27 3.18 7.97 5.66
CA ARG A 27 2.47 9.08 6.33
C ARG A 27 3.09 10.45 6.04
N GLY A 28 4.27 10.51 5.43
CA GLY A 28 4.90 11.77 5.04
C GLY A 28 4.13 12.50 3.93
N ASP A 29 4.68 13.62 3.46
CA ASP A 29 4.06 14.43 2.39
C ASP A 29 4.71 14.22 1.01
N ASP A 30 5.83 13.48 0.95
CA ASP A 30 6.57 13.27 -0.30
C ASP A 30 5.95 12.13 -1.14
N GLU A 31 5.11 12.49 -2.10
CA GLU A 31 4.47 11.53 -3.01
C GLU A 31 5.45 10.72 -3.89
N VAL A 32 6.64 11.26 -4.17
CA VAL A 32 7.67 10.52 -4.93
C VAL A 32 8.25 9.43 -4.05
N GLU A 33 8.56 9.76 -2.80
CA GLU A 33 9.06 8.82 -1.82
C GLU A 33 8.04 7.72 -1.52
N LYS A 34 6.77 8.08 -1.34
CA LYS A 34 5.69 7.11 -1.12
C LYS A 34 5.60 6.10 -2.25
N ALA A 35 5.55 6.56 -3.50
CA ALA A 35 5.40 5.64 -4.61
C ALA A 35 6.64 4.79 -4.83
N SER A 36 7.83 5.35 -4.61
CA SER A 36 9.07 4.57 -4.66
C SER A 36 9.03 3.44 -3.62
N LEU A 37 8.55 3.71 -2.41
CA LEU A 37 8.38 2.68 -1.40
C LEU A 37 7.27 1.68 -1.75
N LEU A 38 6.11 2.12 -2.22
CA LEU A 38 5.02 1.21 -2.64
C LEU A 38 5.46 0.30 -3.79
N PHE A 39 6.20 0.84 -4.77
CA PHE A 39 6.80 0.07 -5.85
C PHE A 39 7.87 -0.90 -5.34
N CYS A 40 8.59 -0.54 -4.28
CA CYS A 40 9.51 -1.46 -3.60
C CYS A 40 8.74 -2.60 -2.91
N LEU A 41 7.60 -2.30 -2.27
CA LEU A 41 6.77 -3.33 -1.61
C LEU A 41 6.18 -4.30 -2.63
N ASP A 42 5.76 -3.84 -3.81
CA ASP A 42 5.31 -4.70 -4.92
C ASP A 42 6.35 -5.80 -5.23
N TYR A 43 7.63 -5.43 -5.34
CA TYR A 43 8.71 -6.38 -5.56
C TYR A 43 8.83 -7.45 -4.45
N TYR A 44 8.60 -7.09 -3.19
CA TYR A 44 8.70 -8.06 -2.08
C TYR A 44 7.45 -8.95 -1.97
N LEU A 45 6.28 -8.43 -2.35
CA LEU A 45 5.00 -9.12 -2.27
C LEU A 45 4.73 -10.01 -3.48
N ASP A 46 5.29 -9.68 -4.65
CA ASP A 46 5.13 -10.46 -5.87
C ASP A 46 5.83 -11.84 -5.74
N PRO A 47 5.07 -12.95 -5.78
CA PRO A 47 5.61 -14.30 -5.69
C PRO A 47 6.66 -14.63 -6.77
N TYR A 48 6.63 -13.92 -7.90
CA TYR A 48 7.61 -14.08 -8.98
C TYR A 48 9.05 -13.90 -8.50
N TYR A 49 9.30 -12.96 -7.59
CA TYR A 49 10.65 -12.70 -7.08
C TYR A 49 11.06 -13.60 -5.91
N GLY A 50 10.12 -14.39 -5.35
CA GLY A 50 10.40 -15.33 -4.27
C GLY A 50 10.97 -14.67 -3.00
N CYS A 51 10.72 -13.38 -2.81
CA CYS A 51 11.14 -12.65 -1.63
C CYS A 51 10.26 -12.98 -0.42
N THR A 52 10.75 -12.68 0.78
CA THR A 52 9.94 -12.76 2.00
C THR A 52 9.97 -11.41 2.68
N LEU A 53 8.79 -10.91 3.07
CA LEU A 53 8.63 -9.67 3.80
C LEU A 53 8.13 -9.98 5.21
N ALA A 54 8.89 -9.59 6.22
CA ALA A 54 8.47 -9.76 7.59
C ALA A 54 7.24 -8.88 7.89
N HIS A 55 6.37 -9.32 8.79
CA HIS A 55 5.20 -8.56 9.24
C HIS A 55 4.20 -8.19 8.13
N GLU A 56 4.08 -9.02 7.09
CA GLU A 56 3.19 -8.80 5.94
C GLU A 56 1.75 -8.42 6.34
N SER A 57 1.16 -9.12 7.31
CA SER A 57 -0.20 -8.80 7.80
C SER A 57 -0.31 -7.41 8.42
N GLU A 58 0.71 -6.94 9.13
CA GLU A 58 0.75 -5.60 9.72
C GLU A 58 0.95 -4.52 8.64
N ILE A 59 1.75 -4.81 7.62
CA ILE A 59 1.93 -3.94 6.45
C ILE A 59 0.60 -3.80 5.70
N PHE A 60 -0.14 -4.89 5.47
CA PHE A 60 -1.46 -4.80 4.85
C PHE A 60 -2.47 -4.04 5.70
N ALA A 61 -2.46 -4.23 7.03
CA ALA A 61 -3.31 -3.46 7.92
C ALA A 61 -2.99 -1.95 7.80
N LEU A 62 -1.72 -1.57 7.78
CA LEU A 62 -1.27 -0.20 7.57
C LEU A 62 -1.72 0.36 6.21
N LEU A 63 -1.55 -0.40 5.11
CA LEU A 63 -1.97 0.02 3.77
C LEU A 63 -3.48 0.25 3.69
N GLN A 64 -4.27 -0.62 4.32
CA GLN A 64 -5.72 -0.44 4.43
C GLN A 64 -6.10 0.84 5.19
N GLU A 65 -5.38 1.18 6.26
CA GLU A 65 -5.61 2.44 6.98
C GLU A 65 -5.24 3.67 6.14
N LEU A 66 -4.08 3.62 5.48
CA LEU A 66 -3.57 4.71 4.65
C LEU A 66 -4.48 5.01 3.47
N LEU A 67 -5.03 3.97 2.84
CA LEU A 67 -5.97 4.11 1.74
C LEU A 67 -7.15 5.04 2.09
N LEU A 68 -7.62 4.99 3.33
CA LEU A 68 -8.76 5.79 3.81
C LEU A 68 -8.39 7.25 4.09
N THR A 69 -7.10 7.56 4.31
CA THR A 69 -6.63 8.89 4.72
C THR A 69 -5.79 9.60 3.67
N GLU A 70 -5.23 8.87 2.71
CA GLU A 70 -4.36 9.40 1.67
C GLU A 70 -5.14 10.37 0.77
N ARG A 71 -4.53 11.51 0.45
CA ARG A 71 -5.15 12.56 -0.36
C ARG A 71 -4.77 12.43 -1.82
N SER A 72 -3.57 11.96 -2.14
CA SER A 72 -3.11 11.76 -3.51
C SER A 72 -3.82 10.57 -4.16
N GLN A 73 -4.53 10.83 -5.26
CA GLN A 73 -5.20 9.76 -5.99
C GLN A 73 -4.20 8.75 -6.57
N ALA A 74 -3.03 9.21 -7.03
CA ALA A 74 -1.99 8.32 -7.55
C ALA A 74 -1.50 7.33 -6.48
N ILE A 75 -1.27 7.81 -5.26
CA ILE A 75 -0.86 6.95 -4.14
C ILE A 75 -1.98 6.02 -3.70
N ARG A 76 -3.25 6.48 -3.72
CA ARG A 76 -4.39 5.58 -3.47
C ARG A 76 -4.47 4.46 -4.49
N ASP A 77 -4.25 4.77 -5.77
CA ASP A 77 -4.29 3.77 -6.84
C ASP A 77 -3.17 2.74 -6.66
N ASP A 78 -1.95 3.18 -6.32
CA ASP A 78 -0.81 2.30 -6.01
C ASP A 78 -1.14 1.38 -4.80
N ILE A 79 -1.75 1.92 -3.73
CA ILE A 79 -2.17 1.14 -2.56
C ILE A 79 -3.30 0.16 -2.92
N LEU A 80 -4.29 0.59 -3.70
CA LEU A 80 -5.39 -0.26 -4.16
C LEU A 80 -4.88 -1.44 -4.98
N GLN A 81 -3.89 -1.21 -5.84
CA GLN A 81 -3.27 -2.26 -6.64
C GLN A 81 -2.59 -3.30 -5.74
N LEU A 82 -1.69 -2.88 -4.84
CA LEU A 82 -1.02 -3.79 -3.90
C LEU A 82 -2.01 -4.61 -3.06
N LEU A 83 -3.04 -3.95 -2.53
CA LEU A 83 -4.08 -4.61 -1.76
C LEU A 83 -4.89 -5.59 -2.62
N GLY A 84 -5.19 -5.25 -3.87
CA GLY A 84 -5.90 -6.13 -4.79
C GLY A 84 -5.09 -7.34 -5.23
N ASP A 85 -3.79 -7.18 -5.42
CA ASP A 85 -2.94 -8.22 -5.97
C ASP A 85 -2.51 -9.22 -4.89
N TYR A 86 -2.26 -8.74 -3.65
CA TYR A 86 -1.61 -9.56 -2.62
C TYR A 86 -2.38 -9.68 -1.30
N CYS A 87 -3.30 -8.76 -0.98
CA CYS A 87 -3.98 -8.80 0.32
C CYS A 87 -5.18 -9.76 0.30
N GLY A 88 -5.20 -10.73 1.22
CA GLY A 88 -6.33 -11.67 1.39
C GLY A 88 -7.30 -11.29 2.52
N ASP A 89 -6.93 -10.39 3.44
CA ASP A 89 -7.77 -9.97 4.56
C ASP A 89 -8.06 -8.47 4.54
N PHE A 90 -9.33 -8.13 4.32
CA PHE A 90 -9.84 -6.75 4.29
C PHE A 90 -10.57 -6.34 5.56
N SER A 91 -10.33 -7.01 6.70
CA SER A 91 -10.99 -6.74 7.98
C SER A 91 -10.91 -5.26 8.42
N VAL A 92 -9.75 -4.62 8.23
CA VAL A 92 -9.54 -3.20 8.55
C VAL A 92 -10.43 -2.31 7.68
N LEU A 93 -10.46 -2.51 6.36
CA LEU A 93 -11.34 -1.75 5.47
C LEU A 93 -12.83 -2.01 5.77
N ARG A 94 -13.22 -3.27 5.99
CA ARG A 94 -14.62 -3.63 6.32
C ARG A 94 -15.11 -2.90 7.57
N SER A 95 -14.29 -2.87 8.62
CA SER A 95 -14.65 -2.19 9.88
C SER A 95 -14.74 -0.67 9.77
N ARG A 96 -14.11 -0.07 8.75
CA ARG A 96 -13.98 1.38 8.58
C ARG A 96 -14.58 1.90 7.27
N ILE A 97 -15.35 1.08 6.55
CA ILE A 97 -15.92 1.45 5.25
C ILE A 97 -16.79 2.72 5.31
N CYS A 98 -17.43 2.99 6.46
CA CYS A 98 -18.19 4.22 6.68
C CYS A 98 -17.34 5.51 6.59
N LYS A 99 -16.00 5.39 6.69
CA LYS A 99 -15.06 6.50 6.50
C LYS A 99 -14.68 6.70 5.03
N ALA A 100 -14.86 5.69 4.18
CA ALA A 100 -14.64 5.82 2.74
C ALA A 100 -15.79 6.61 2.13
N SER A 101 -15.47 7.64 1.34
CA SER A 101 -16.46 8.47 0.65
C SER A 101 -15.97 8.89 -0.73
N GLY A 102 -16.89 9.34 -1.58
CA GLY A 102 -16.58 9.86 -2.92
C GLY A 102 -16.06 8.80 -3.88
N GLU A 103 -15.05 9.18 -4.67
CA GLU A 103 -14.48 8.40 -5.78
C GLU A 103 -13.76 7.12 -5.33
N LEU A 104 -13.42 7.00 -4.05
CA LEU A 104 -12.70 5.86 -3.49
C LEU A 104 -13.61 4.64 -3.22
N LEU A 105 -14.91 4.87 -2.99
CA LEU A 105 -15.87 3.84 -2.59
C LEU A 105 -15.98 2.66 -3.57
N PRO A 106 -16.08 2.87 -4.89
CA PRO A 106 -16.17 1.77 -5.84
C PRO A 106 -14.93 0.85 -5.79
N GLY A 107 -13.73 1.41 -5.62
CA GLY A 107 -12.49 0.63 -5.53
C GLY A 107 -12.46 -0.24 -4.28
N ILE A 108 -12.77 0.34 -3.12
CA ILE A 108 -12.81 -0.38 -1.85
C ILE A 108 -13.88 -1.48 -1.86
N LYS A 109 -15.08 -1.22 -2.42
CA LYS A 109 -16.13 -2.24 -2.52
C LYS A 109 -15.68 -3.45 -3.35
N ARG A 110 -15.04 -3.22 -4.50
CA ARG A 110 -14.50 -4.30 -5.34
C ARG A 110 -13.48 -5.15 -4.61
N LEU A 111 -12.64 -4.57 -3.75
CA LEU A 111 -11.68 -5.32 -2.94
C LEU A 111 -12.38 -6.19 -1.90
N ILE A 112 -13.36 -5.64 -1.20
CA ILE A 112 -14.09 -6.29 -0.10
C ILE A 112 -15.06 -7.38 -0.59
N GLU A 113 -15.57 -7.27 -1.82
CA GLU A 113 -16.55 -8.22 -2.37
C GLU A 113 -15.92 -9.43 -3.10
N ARG A 114 -14.58 -9.49 -3.20
CA ARG A 114 -13.84 -10.67 -3.68
C ARG A 114 -13.86 -11.80 -2.67
#